data_AF-A0A1J5X1D9-F1
#
_entry.id   AF-A0A1J5X1D9-F1
#
_cell.length_a   1.000
_cell.length_b   1.000
_cell.length_c   1.000
_cell.angle_alpha   90.00
_cell.angle_beta   90.00
_cell.angle_gamma   90.00
#
_symmetry.space_group_name_H-M   'P 1'
#
loop_
_entity.id
_entity.type
_entity.pdbx_description
1 polymer ?
#
loop_
_entity_poly.entity_id
_entity_poly.type
_entity_poly.pdbx_seq_one_letter_code
_entity_poly.pdbx_strand_id
1 'polypeptide(L)'
;NIRNEENITELFIAEDRSIYLGRIKKLVLKNYAVLALPKIELCGDNEIKGLYLSAEEMYYVSGITRAEDSIWVGRVRRLELRKYAINTLPKIRLHGDNEMDELRIVDVSKSMLWRRESHSGIVKKTKKHIGSVFSLFRKRKAGEPEILGETGTVVKDDGCCSWKIKGMKIENSAMFVLSWVRADRSCVLNRFEVVSKKEDDKNLPLNKRFYLGRIKQNGFYVPEEYKKILEYTVVDDE
;
A
#
# COMPACT_ATOMS: atom_id res chain seq x y z
N ASN A 1 11.78 -25.75 -13.95
CA ASN A 1 12.09 -26.45 -12.70
C ASN A 1 13.23 -25.70 -12.00
N ILE A 2 12.91 -24.65 -11.26
CA ILE A 2 13.85 -23.96 -10.38
C ILE A 2 13.34 -24.22 -8.97
N ARG A 3 14.20 -24.74 -8.10
CA ARG A 3 13.97 -24.99 -6.68
C ARG A 3 13.46 -23.71 -6.02
N ASN A 4 12.14 -23.59 -5.85
CA ASN A 4 11.48 -22.38 -5.34
C ASN A 4 11.16 -22.45 -3.85
N GLU A 5 11.09 -23.64 -3.23
CA GLU A 5 10.65 -23.77 -1.84
C GLU A 5 11.73 -23.37 -0.82
N GLU A 6 13.00 -23.68 -1.10
CA GLU A 6 14.12 -23.38 -0.20
C GLU A 6 14.36 -21.87 -0.04
N ASN A 7 14.42 -21.11 -1.16
CA ASN A 7 14.63 -19.65 -1.15
C ASN A 7 13.47 -18.88 -0.49
N ILE A 8 12.23 -19.37 -0.63
CA ILE A 8 11.06 -18.75 0.01
C ILE A 8 11.12 -18.98 1.53
N THR A 9 11.63 -20.13 1.97
CA THR A 9 11.73 -20.49 3.39
C THR A 9 12.74 -19.62 4.13
N GLU A 10 13.89 -19.32 3.52
CA GLU A 10 14.89 -18.41 4.10
C GLU A 10 14.34 -16.99 4.31
N LEU A 11 13.53 -16.47 3.38
CA LEU A 11 12.90 -15.16 3.52
C LEU A 11 11.90 -15.10 4.70
N PHE A 12 11.23 -16.22 4.99
CA PHE A 12 10.33 -16.33 6.13
C PHE A 12 11.05 -16.48 7.46
N ILE A 13 12.30 -16.98 7.46
CA ILE A 13 13.13 -17.12 8.65
C ILE A 13 13.86 -15.81 8.96
N ALA A 14 14.22 -15.03 7.95
CA ALA A 14 14.95 -13.78 8.11
C ALA A 14 14.24 -12.82 9.07
N GLU A 15 14.99 -12.19 9.98
CA GLU A 15 14.46 -11.16 10.86
C GLU A 15 14.15 -9.87 10.07
N ASP A 16 13.25 -9.05 10.58
CA ASP A 16 13.00 -7.74 9.96
C ASP A 16 14.27 -6.90 9.98
N ARG A 17 14.49 -6.13 8.90
CA ARG A 17 15.70 -5.30 8.70
C ARG A 17 17.03 -6.09 8.72
N SER A 18 17.02 -7.38 8.40
CA SER A 18 18.25 -8.20 8.34
C SER A 18 19.03 -8.07 7.02
N ILE A 19 18.43 -7.49 5.96
CA ILE A 19 19.04 -7.36 4.63
C ILE A 19 19.42 -5.90 4.37
N TYR A 20 20.69 -5.56 4.57
CA TYR A 20 21.18 -4.20 4.31
C TYR A 20 21.50 -3.99 2.82
N LEU A 21 20.79 -3.07 2.17
CA LEU A 21 21.03 -2.72 0.76
C LEU A 21 21.90 -1.47 0.57
N GLY A 22 22.29 -0.79 1.66
CA GLY A 22 23.03 0.46 1.59
C GLY A 22 22.24 1.60 0.93
N ARG A 23 22.91 2.35 0.05
CA ARG A 23 22.31 3.45 -0.71
C ARG A 23 21.86 2.95 -2.08
N ILE A 24 20.55 2.95 -2.31
CA ILE A 24 19.97 2.52 -3.59
C ILE A 24 19.09 3.62 -4.18
N LYS A 25 19.15 3.77 -5.50
CA LYS A 25 18.31 4.73 -6.22
C LYS A 25 16.91 4.16 -6.53
N LYS A 26 16.80 2.85 -6.74
CA LYS A 26 15.56 2.20 -7.20
C LYS A 26 15.43 0.82 -6.58
N LEU A 27 14.24 0.51 -6.07
CA LEU A 27 13.88 -0.82 -5.56
C LEU A 27 12.64 -1.32 -6.30
N VAL A 28 12.72 -2.53 -6.86
CA VAL A 28 11.60 -3.17 -7.55
C VAL A 28 11.39 -4.55 -6.94
N LEU A 29 10.20 -4.77 -6.36
CA LEU A 29 9.80 -6.05 -5.78
C LEU A 29 8.54 -6.54 -6.47
N LYS A 30 8.58 -7.79 -6.95
CA LYS A 30 7.47 -8.43 -7.67
C LYS A 30 7.09 -9.75 -7.01
N ASN A 31 5.80 -10.01 -6.87
CA ASN A 31 5.23 -11.23 -6.30
C ASN A 31 5.87 -11.58 -4.96
N TYR A 32 6.44 -12.78 -4.78
CA TYR A 32 7.08 -13.20 -3.54
C TYR A 32 8.13 -12.22 -3.00
N ALA A 33 8.84 -11.50 -3.88
CA ALA A 33 9.84 -10.52 -3.46
C ALA A 33 9.24 -9.35 -2.67
N VAL A 34 7.92 -9.10 -2.79
CA VAL A 34 7.24 -8.09 -1.98
C VAL A 34 7.32 -8.45 -0.49
N LEU A 35 7.30 -9.74 -0.13
CA LEU A 35 7.47 -10.19 1.26
C LEU A 35 8.86 -9.90 1.84
N ALA A 36 9.84 -9.55 1.01
CA ALA A 36 11.15 -9.12 1.45
C ALA A 36 11.18 -7.68 1.93
N LEU A 37 10.15 -6.87 1.60
CA LEU A 37 10.08 -5.46 1.99
C LEU A 37 10.35 -5.20 3.49
N PRO A 38 9.73 -5.92 4.47
CA PRO A 38 10.05 -5.75 5.89
C PRO A 38 11.46 -6.22 6.29
N LYS A 39 12.10 -7.07 5.48
CA LYS A 39 13.43 -7.61 5.73
C LYS A 39 14.54 -6.66 5.27
N ILE A 40 14.21 -5.73 4.38
CA ILE A 40 15.17 -4.79 3.80
C ILE A 40 15.41 -3.63 4.76
N GLU A 41 16.68 -3.40 5.10
CA GLU A 41 17.17 -2.19 5.74
C GLU A 41 17.82 -1.27 4.70
N LEU A 42 17.39 -0.01 4.70
CA LEU A 42 17.93 1.04 3.84
C LEU A 42 18.74 2.00 4.70
N CYS A 43 19.76 2.63 4.11
CA CYS A 43 20.54 3.63 4.83
C CYS A 43 19.63 4.80 5.30
N GLY A 44 19.86 5.30 6.51
CA GLY A 44 19.07 6.35 7.16
C GLY A 44 18.91 7.63 6.33
N ASP A 45 19.94 7.97 5.56
CA ASP A 45 19.98 9.14 4.68
C ASP A 45 19.59 8.84 3.22
N ASN A 46 19.20 7.59 2.92
CA ASN A 46 18.91 7.18 1.56
C ASN A 46 17.62 7.82 1.05
N GLU A 47 17.71 8.36 -0.16
CA GLU A 47 16.58 8.92 -0.89
C GLU A 47 16.32 8.06 -2.13
N ILE A 48 15.34 7.18 -2.03
CA ILE A 48 14.94 6.30 -3.12
C ILE A 48 14.22 7.12 -4.19
N LYS A 49 14.78 7.16 -5.39
CA LYS A 49 14.14 7.78 -6.55
C LYS A 49 12.88 7.03 -6.99
N GLY A 50 12.82 5.72 -6.77
CA GLY A 50 11.58 4.96 -7.00
C GLY A 50 11.50 3.61 -6.30
N LEU A 51 10.38 3.40 -5.61
CA LEU A 51 9.96 2.13 -4.98
C LEU A 51 8.78 1.56 -5.77
N TYR A 52 8.95 0.37 -6.35
CA TYR A 52 7.97 -0.28 -7.22
C TYR A 52 7.57 -1.63 -6.65
N LEU A 53 6.30 -1.78 -6.27
CA LEU A 53 5.75 -3.03 -5.73
C LEU A 53 4.65 -3.54 -6.64
N SER A 54 4.73 -4.82 -7.03
CA SER A 54 3.72 -5.48 -7.87
C SER A 54 3.41 -6.85 -7.33
N ALA A 55 2.13 -7.15 -7.12
CA ALA A 55 1.70 -8.47 -6.66
C ALA A 55 0.48 -8.93 -7.46
N GLU A 56 0.62 -10.05 -8.17
CA GLU A 56 -0.47 -10.64 -8.96
C GLU A 56 -1.57 -11.25 -8.08
N GLU A 57 -1.24 -11.62 -6.85
CA GLU A 57 -2.13 -12.33 -5.93
C GLU A 57 -2.00 -11.80 -4.50
N MET A 58 -3.11 -11.89 -3.75
CA MET A 58 -3.14 -11.49 -2.32
C MET A 58 -2.10 -12.22 -1.47
N TYR A 59 -1.78 -13.47 -1.85
CA TYR A 59 -0.81 -14.29 -1.14
C TYR A 59 0.56 -13.60 -1.01
N TYR A 60 1.01 -12.89 -2.05
CA TYR A 60 2.32 -12.21 -2.09
C TYR A 60 2.45 -11.01 -1.16
N VAL A 61 1.36 -10.55 -0.57
CA VAL A 61 1.34 -9.43 0.38
C VAL A 61 0.77 -9.81 1.74
N SER A 62 0.19 -11.02 1.85
CA SER A 62 -0.55 -11.47 3.04
C SER A 62 0.24 -11.43 4.34
N GLY A 63 1.55 -11.69 4.31
CA GLY A 63 2.42 -11.58 5.49
C GLY A 63 2.55 -10.14 5.98
N ILE A 64 2.68 -9.19 5.07
CA ILE A 64 2.81 -7.76 5.38
C ILE A 64 1.49 -7.19 5.88
N THR A 65 0.37 -7.55 5.23
CA THR A 65 -0.95 -7.00 5.59
C THR A 65 -1.40 -7.43 6.99
N ARG A 66 -0.94 -8.60 7.45
CA ARG A 66 -1.25 -9.16 8.77
C ARG A 66 -0.26 -8.79 9.87
N ALA A 67 0.93 -8.29 9.50
CA ALA A 67 1.90 -7.81 10.48
C ALA A 67 1.28 -6.69 11.32
N GLU A 68 1.66 -6.56 12.58
CA GLU A 68 1.24 -5.42 13.42
C GLU A 68 2.08 -4.20 13.05
N ASP A 69 3.39 -4.40 12.95
CA ASP A 69 4.38 -3.37 12.71
C ASP A 69 4.27 -2.73 11.31
N SER A 70 4.69 -1.47 11.27
CA SER A 70 4.91 -0.72 10.04
C SER A 70 6.30 -0.97 9.47
N ILE A 71 6.42 -0.84 8.16
CA ILE A 71 7.66 -0.95 7.40
C ILE A 71 8.21 0.45 7.14
N TRP A 72 9.33 0.78 7.76
CA TRP A 72 10.06 2.02 7.48
C TRP A 72 10.89 1.86 6.21
N VAL A 73 10.66 2.74 5.21
CA VAL A 73 11.37 2.69 3.91
C VAL A 73 12.19 3.95 3.61
N GLY A 74 12.36 4.84 4.60
CA GLY A 74 13.12 6.08 4.46
C GLY A 74 12.43 7.14 3.60
N ARG A 75 13.20 7.86 2.77
CA ARG A 75 12.69 8.85 1.83
C ARG A 75 12.45 8.23 0.46
N VAL A 76 11.29 8.47 -0.14
CA VAL A 76 10.84 7.94 -1.42
C VAL A 76 10.25 9.06 -2.27
N ARG A 77 10.87 9.35 -3.42
CA ARG A 77 10.34 10.31 -4.39
C ARG A 77 9.18 9.76 -5.21
N ARG A 78 9.23 8.49 -5.60
CA ARG A 78 8.17 7.84 -6.40
C ARG A 78 7.78 6.50 -5.81
N LEU A 79 6.50 6.32 -5.55
CA LEU A 79 5.93 5.05 -5.11
C LEU A 79 4.95 4.54 -6.17
N GLU A 80 5.20 3.37 -6.72
CA GLU A 80 4.28 2.70 -7.64
C GLU A 80 3.78 1.39 -7.03
N LEU A 81 2.47 1.28 -6.86
CA LEU A 81 1.79 0.09 -6.35
C LEU A 81 0.89 -0.49 -7.44
N ARG A 82 1.12 -1.76 -7.79
CA ARG A 82 0.33 -2.47 -8.79
C ARG A 82 -0.48 -3.61 -8.18
N LYS A 83 -1.74 -3.75 -8.62
CA LYS A 83 -2.62 -4.89 -8.26
C LYS A 83 -2.70 -5.09 -6.74
N TYR A 84 -2.48 -6.29 -6.22
CA TYR A 84 -2.56 -6.58 -4.79
C TYR A 84 -1.51 -5.86 -3.93
N ALA A 85 -0.45 -5.30 -4.52
CA ALA A 85 0.58 -4.55 -3.78
C ALA A 85 0.02 -3.31 -3.06
N ILE A 86 -1.14 -2.80 -3.49
CA ILE A 86 -1.85 -1.71 -2.80
C ILE A 86 -2.12 -2.01 -1.32
N ASN A 87 -2.27 -3.28 -0.96
CA ASN A 87 -2.52 -3.68 0.43
C ASN A 87 -1.30 -3.48 1.34
N THR A 88 -0.12 -3.22 0.78
CA THR A 88 1.07 -2.82 1.55
C THR A 88 1.05 -1.34 1.95
N LEU A 89 0.27 -0.50 1.25
CA LEU A 89 0.22 0.96 1.47
C LEU A 89 0.01 1.35 2.94
N PRO A 90 -0.94 0.74 3.69
CA PRO A 90 -1.14 1.10 5.10
C PRO A 90 0.03 0.73 6.03
N LYS A 91 0.96 -0.11 5.57
CA LYS A 91 2.13 -0.55 6.33
C LYS A 91 3.38 0.27 6.03
N ILE A 92 3.42 0.98 4.91
CA ILE A 92 4.57 1.80 4.55
C ILE A 92 4.62 3.05 5.45
N ARG A 93 5.77 3.28 6.09
CA ARG A 93 6.15 4.51 6.77
C ARG A 93 7.33 5.16 6.05
N LEU A 94 7.19 6.45 5.80
CA LEU A 94 8.21 7.30 5.21
C LEU A 94 8.85 8.15 6.30
N HIS A 95 10.01 8.73 5.99
CA HIS A 95 10.62 9.75 6.84
C HIS A 95 9.69 10.97 6.98
N GLY A 96 9.69 11.65 8.13
CA GLY A 96 8.73 12.73 8.43
C GLY A 96 8.87 13.99 7.56
N ASP A 97 10.06 14.22 7.00
CA ASP A 97 10.33 15.29 6.03
C ASP A 97 10.14 14.87 4.56
N ASN A 98 9.62 13.66 4.32
CA ASN A 98 9.55 13.12 2.96
C ASN A 98 8.60 13.94 2.07
N GLU A 99 9.15 14.48 0.99
CA GLU A 99 8.38 15.05 -0.11
C GLU A 99 8.34 14.07 -1.29
N MET A 100 7.19 13.43 -1.49
CA MET A 100 6.97 12.50 -2.59
C MET A 100 6.58 13.28 -3.85
N ASP A 101 7.33 13.07 -4.93
CA ASP A 101 7.03 13.64 -6.25
C ASP A 101 5.79 12.97 -6.86
N GLU A 102 5.67 11.64 -6.76
CA GLU A 102 4.58 10.90 -7.40
C GLU A 102 4.17 9.62 -6.65
N LEU A 103 2.86 9.50 -6.37
CA LEU A 103 2.20 8.24 -6.02
C LEU A 103 1.43 7.70 -7.23
N ARG A 104 1.80 6.50 -7.71
CA ARG A 104 1.14 5.85 -8.85
C ARG A 104 0.48 4.53 -8.45
N ILE A 105 -0.79 4.38 -8.78
CA ILE A 105 -1.59 3.20 -8.50
C ILE A 105 -2.07 2.62 -9.83
N VAL A 106 -1.79 1.34 -10.08
CA VAL A 106 -2.03 0.72 -11.40
C VAL A 106 -2.73 -0.62 -11.28
N ASP A 107 -3.75 -0.84 -12.12
CA ASP A 107 -4.50 -2.09 -12.26
C ASP A 107 -5.08 -2.63 -10.93
N VAL A 108 -5.59 -1.75 -10.07
CA VAL A 108 -6.21 -2.12 -8.78
C VAL A 108 -7.72 -2.16 -8.91
N SER A 109 -8.31 -3.35 -8.93
CA SER A 109 -9.76 -3.49 -8.92
C SER A 109 -10.34 -3.43 -7.51
N LYS A 110 -11.65 -3.18 -7.39
CA LYS A 110 -12.36 -3.16 -6.10
C LYS A 110 -12.21 -4.46 -5.31
N SER A 111 -12.11 -5.61 -5.98
CA SER A 111 -11.95 -6.92 -5.33
C SER A 111 -10.55 -7.15 -4.74
N MET A 112 -9.54 -6.36 -5.15
CA MET A 112 -8.18 -6.41 -4.59
C MET A 112 -8.06 -5.61 -3.28
N LEU A 113 -9.02 -4.75 -2.99
CA LEU A 113 -9.04 -3.93 -1.78
C LEU A 113 -9.65 -4.73 -0.64
N TRP A 114 -8.79 -5.26 0.23
CA TRP A 114 -9.16 -6.05 1.40
C TRP A 114 -10.13 -5.30 2.33
N ARG A 115 -11.39 -5.77 2.42
CA ARG A 115 -12.33 -5.44 3.51
C ARG A 115 -12.23 -6.50 4.60
N ARG A 116 -12.04 -6.10 5.85
CA ARG A 116 -11.99 -7.01 7.02
C ARG A 116 -13.26 -7.86 7.20
N GLU A 117 -14.42 -7.44 6.67
CA GLU A 117 -15.76 -7.96 7.03
C GLU A 117 -16.23 -9.26 6.34
N SER A 118 -15.46 -9.92 5.46
CA SER A 118 -15.99 -11.12 4.78
C SER A 118 -14.95 -12.24 4.55
N HIS A 119 -14.67 -13.02 5.60
CA HIS A 119 -13.64 -14.06 5.57
C HIS A 119 -14.12 -15.48 5.91
N SER A 120 -14.95 -16.08 5.05
CA SER A 120 -15.20 -17.54 5.09
C SER A 120 -14.61 -18.27 3.86
N GLY A 121 -14.79 -17.73 2.64
CA GLY A 121 -14.44 -18.44 1.41
C GLY A 121 -12.97 -18.39 1.01
N ILE A 122 -12.34 -17.21 1.08
CA ILE A 122 -10.95 -17.00 0.61
C ILE A 122 -9.95 -17.74 1.51
N VAL A 123 -10.18 -17.71 2.83
CA VAL A 123 -9.35 -18.40 3.83
C VAL A 123 -9.30 -19.91 3.58
N LYS A 124 -10.41 -20.53 3.17
CA LYS A 124 -10.46 -21.97 2.86
C LYS A 124 -9.65 -22.30 1.60
N LYS A 125 -9.69 -21.42 0.58
CA LYS A 125 -8.96 -21.62 -0.67
C LYS A 125 -7.45 -21.40 -0.49
N THR A 126 -7.04 -20.39 0.27
CA THR A 126 -5.62 -20.11 0.57
C THR A 126 -5.02 -21.07 1.59
N LYS A 127 -5.78 -21.55 2.59
CA LYS A 127 -5.32 -22.62 3.50
C LYS A 127 -5.00 -23.92 2.76
N LYS A 128 -5.77 -24.25 1.70
CA LYS A 128 -5.55 -25.47 0.89
C LYS A 128 -4.26 -25.43 0.07
N HIS A 129 -3.84 -24.26 -0.42
CA HIS A 129 -2.62 -24.15 -1.23
C HIS A 129 -1.34 -23.93 -0.41
N ILE A 130 -1.44 -23.42 0.82
CA ILE A 130 -0.27 -22.88 1.55
C ILE A 130 -0.17 -23.51 2.95
N GLY A 131 -0.82 -24.64 3.20
CA GLY A 131 -0.87 -25.29 4.53
C GLY A 131 0.49 -25.46 5.21
N SER A 132 1.57 -25.64 4.43
CA SER A 132 2.95 -25.74 4.91
C SER A 132 3.59 -24.39 5.26
N VAL A 133 3.35 -23.31 4.50
CA VAL A 133 3.92 -21.99 4.82
C VAL A 133 3.15 -21.33 5.96
N PHE A 134 1.83 -21.57 6.06
CA PHE A 134 0.99 -21.06 7.16
C PHE A 134 1.44 -21.56 8.55
N SER A 135 2.01 -22.76 8.65
CA SER A 135 2.57 -23.27 9.91
C SER A 135 3.87 -22.55 10.30
N LEU A 136 4.63 -22.01 9.34
CA LEU A 136 5.88 -21.27 9.57
C LEU A 136 5.62 -19.85 10.10
N PHE A 137 4.49 -19.22 9.78
CA PHE A 137 4.08 -17.95 10.41
C PHE A 137 3.69 -18.09 11.89
N ARG A 138 3.63 -19.32 12.44
CA ARG A 138 3.14 -19.62 13.79
C ARG A 138 4.22 -19.61 14.87
N LYS A 139 5.32 -18.89 14.69
CA LYS A 139 6.33 -18.72 15.75
C LYS A 139 6.33 -17.28 16.25
N ARG A 140 5.58 -17.02 17.34
CA ARG A 140 6.08 -16.21 18.47
C ARG A 140 5.51 -16.71 19.79
N LYS A 141 6.44 -16.74 20.75
CA LYS A 141 6.46 -17.08 22.19
C LYS A 141 5.21 -17.72 22.82
N ALA A 142 5.43 -18.92 23.38
CA ALA A 142 4.53 -19.51 24.37
C ALA A 142 4.46 -18.61 25.61
N GLY A 143 3.25 -18.19 25.99
CA GLY A 143 3.01 -17.59 27.31
C GLY A 143 2.06 -16.38 27.40
N GLU A 144 1.40 -15.93 26.33
CA GLU A 144 0.39 -14.85 26.44
C GLU A 144 -1.02 -15.37 26.10
N PRO A 145 -2.05 -15.04 26.93
CA PRO A 145 -3.40 -15.55 26.75
C PRO A 145 -4.07 -14.98 25.49
N GLU A 146 -4.89 -15.80 24.84
CA GLU A 146 -5.81 -15.39 23.79
C GLU A 146 -6.76 -14.31 24.33
N ILE A 147 -6.48 -13.05 24.02
CA ILE A 147 -7.47 -11.98 24.18
C ILE A 147 -8.12 -11.77 22.81
N LEU A 148 -9.30 -12.38 22.66
CA LEU A 148 -10.29 -11.98 21.67
C LEU A 148 -10.69 -10.52 21.95
N GLY A 149 -9.99 -9.59 21.31
CA GLY A 149 -10.33 -8.17 21.31
C GLY A 149 -11.51 -7.88 20.39
N GLU A 150 -12.71 -8.32 20.76
CA GLU A 150 -13.97 -7.72 20.32
C GLU A 150 -14.13 -6.36 21.03
N THR A 151 -13.40 -5.33 20.60
CA THR A 151 -13.83 -3.95 20.86
C THR A 151 -13.34 -3.06 19.73
N GLY A 152 -14.27 -2.28 19.18
CA GLY A 152 -13.95 -1.10 18.38
C GLY A 152 -13.09 -0.17 19.21
N THR A 153 -11.77 -0.31 19.07
CA THR A 153 -10.80 0.66 19.55
C THR A 153 -10.16 1.26 18.32
N VAL A 154 -10.40 2.55 18.17
CA VAL A 154 -9.62 3.47 17.33
C VAL A 154 -8.16 3.09 17.53
N VAL A 155 -7.50 2.66 16.45
CA VAL A 155 -6.04 2.53 16.43
C VAL A 155 -5.54 3.86 16.95
N LYS A 156 -4.95 3.87 18.14
CA LYS A 156 -4.32 5.08 18.69
C LYS A 156 -3.36 5.55 17.61
N ASP A 157 -3.64 6.74 17.06
CA ASP A 157 -2.76 7.45 16.14
C ASP A 157 -1.40 7.57 16.81
N ASP A 158 -0.48 6.67 16.46
CA ASP A 158 0.90 6.66 16.88
C ASP A 158 1.73 7.65 16.03
N GLY A 159 1.17 8.85 15.81
CA GLY A 159 1.83 9.95 15.14
C GLY A 159 2.13 9.68 13.67
N CYS A 160 1.19 9.06 12.93
CA CYS A 160 1.37 8.76 11.52
C CYS A 160 1.55 10.07 10.73
N CYS A 161 2.79 10.38 10.35
CA CYS A 161 3.11 11.51 9.49
C CYS A 161 2.30 11.38 8.19
N SER A 162 1.39 12.32 7.97
CA SER A 162 0.66 12.40 6.69
C SER A 162 1.67 12.64 5.57
N TRP A 163 1.52 11.97 4.43
CA TRP A 163 2.48 12.08 3.35
C TRP A 163 2.35 13.41 2.64
N LYS A 164 3.48 14.10 2.43
CA LYS A 164 3.55 15.24 1.50
C LYS A 164 3.69 14.71 0.08
N ILE A 165 2.60 14.75 -0.68
CA ILE A 165 2.54 14.23 -2.05
C ILE A 165 2.34 15.40 -3.02
N LYS A 166 3.21 15.52 -4.02
CA LYS A 166 3.12 16.54 -5.09
C LYS A 166 2.23 16.07 -6.24
N GLY A 167 2.32 14.80 -6.62
CA GLY A 167 1.59 14.23 -7.75
C GLY A 167 0.97 12.88 -7.41
N MET A 168 -0.22 12.63 -7.95
CA MET A 168 -0.87 11.33 -7.84
C MET A 168 -1.48 10.90 -9.17
N LYS A 169 -1.29 9.64 -9.52
CA LYS A 169 -1.80 9.05 -10.75
C LYS A 169 -2.47 7.70 -10.49
N ILE A 170 -3.70 7.55 -10.95
CA ILE A 170 -4.51 6.33 -10.82
C ILE A 170 -4.77 5.80 -12.23
N GLU A 171 -4.27 4.61 -12.55
CA GLU A 171 -4.37 3.99 -13.87
C GLU A 171 -5.12 2.66 -13.79
N ASN A 172 -6.17 2.49 -14.60
CA ASN A 172 -7.03 1.30 -14.65
C ASN A 172 -7.39 0.77 -13.26
N SER A 173 -7.67 1.68 -12.33
CA SER A 173 -7.80 1.35 -10.90
C SER A 173 -9.07 1.98 -10.35
N ALA A 174 -9.72 1.26 -9.43
CA ALA A 174 -10.91 1.72 -8.76
C ALA A 174 -10.62 2.94 -7.89
N MET A 175 -11.45 3.98 -7.97
CA MET A 175 -11.28 5.22 -7.19
C MET A 175 -11.30 5.01 -5.67
N PHE A 176 -11.82 3.87 -5.19
CA PHE A 176 -11.83 3.52 -3.77
C PHE A 176 -10.43 3.47 -3.13
N VAL A 177 -9.36 3.32 -3.93
CA VAL A 177 -7.97 3.36 -3.44
C VAL A 177 -7.63 4.65 -2.70
N LEU A 178 -8.27 5.77 -3.03
CA LEU A 178 -8.05 7.06 -2.35
C LEU A 178 -8.34 7.00 -0.85
N SER A 179 -9.25 6.11 -0.41
CA SER A 179 -9.53 5.93 1.02
C SER A 179 -8.36 5.38 1.83
N TRP A 180 -7.33 4.85 1.17
CA TRP A 180 -6.14 4.29 1.82
C TRP A 180 -4.91 5.18 1.69
N VAL A 181 -4.99 6.25 0.89
CA VAL A 181 -3.91 7.21 0.74
C VAL A 181 -3.87 8.12 1.96
N ARG A 182 -2.73 8.12 2.65
CA ARG A 182 -2.46 8.99 3.80
C ARG A 182 -1.82 10.29 3.32
N ALA A 183 -2.59 11.18 2.72
CA ALA A 183 -2.08 12.49 2.30
C ALA A 183 -2.23 13.53 3.43
N ASP A 184 -1.25 14.44 3.56
CA ASP A 184 -1.39 15.59 4.45
C ASP A 184 -2.48 16.54 3.96
N ARG A 185 -3.37 16.97 4.86
CA ARG A 185 -4.46 17.90 4.52
C ARG A 185 -3.94 19.26 4.08
N SER A 186 -2.71 19.63 4.43
CA SER A 186 -2.03 20.82 3.95
C SER A 186 -1.38 20.63 2.57
N CYS A 187 -1.41 19.44 1.96
CA CYS A 187 -0.84 19.25 0.63
C CYS A 187 -1.57 20.10 -0.41
N VAL A 188 -0.77 20.66 -1.32
CA VAL A 188 -1.24 21.13 -2.62
C VAL A 188 -0.72 20.15 -3.66
N LEU A 189 -1.62 19.43 -4.32
CA LEU A 189 -1.26 18.56 -5.43
C LEU A 189 -0.97 19.41 -6.67
N ASN A 190 0.23 19.26 -7.23
CA ASN A 190 0.59 19.81 -8.53
C ASN A 190 -0.09 19.05 -9.67
N ARG A 191 -0.38 17.76 -9.47
CA ARG A 191 -0.98 16.90 -10.50
C ARG A 191 -1.81 15.78 -9.90
N PHE A 192 -3.06 15.65 -10.31
CA PHE A 192 -3.89 14.48 -10.07
C PHE A 192 -4.48 14.00 -11.39
N GLU A 193 -4.16 12.76 -11.76
CA GLU A 193 -4.58 12.16 -13.02
C GLU A 193 -5.28 10.83 -12.79
N VAL A 194 -6.46 10.66 -13.39
CA VAL A 194 -7.21 9.39 -13.38
C VAL A 194 -7.38 8.91 -14.81
N VAL A 195 -6.72 7.79 -15.13
CA VAL A 195 -6.80 7.10 -16.42
C VAL A 195 -7.57 5.80 -16.20
N SER A 196 -8.89 5.81 -16.35
CA SER A 196 -9.73 4.62 -16.13
C SER A 196 -10.19 3.97 -17.43
N LYS A 197 -10.43 2.66 -17.38
CA LYS A 197 -11.19 1.91 -18.40
C LYS A 197 -12.64 1.78 -17.91
N LYS A 198 -13.58 2.25 -18.72
CA LYS A 198 -15.02 2.49 -18.46
C LYS A 198 -15.87 1.38 -17.79
N GLU A 199 -15.34 0.21 -17.43
CA GLU A 199 -16.16 -0.97 -17.10
C GLU A 199 -16.35 -1.25 -15.60
N ASP A 200 -15.39 -0.92 -14.72
CA ASP A 200 -15.45 -1.31 -13.30
C ASP A 200 -16.17 -0.31 -12.36
N ASP A 201 -16.52 0.87 -12.86
CA ASP A 201 -17.03 1.99 -12.04
C ASP A 201 -18.54 2.21 -12.10
N LYS A 202 -19.28 1.34 -12.79
CA LYS A 202 -20.75 1.45 -12.97
C LYS A 202 -21.57 1.42 -11.66
N ASN A 203 -20.94 1.06 -10.53
CA ASN A 203 -21.58 0.96 -9.21
C ASN A 203 -20.74 1.63 -8.10
N LEU A 204 -20.24 2.85 -8.35
CA LEU A 204 -19.70 3.68 -7.28
C LEU A 204 -20.84 4.11 -6.34
N PRO A 205 -20.76 3.85 -5.02
CA PRO A 205 -21.77 4.33 -4.10
C PRO A 205 -21.75 5.85 -4.08
N LEU A 206 -22.78 6.48 -4.66
CA LEU A 206 -22.92 7.94 -4.80
C LEU A 206 -22.79 8.72 -3.47
N ASN A 207 -22.92 8.04 -2.33
CA ASN A 207 -22.88 8.66 -1.01
C ASN A 207 -21.47 8.79 -0.41
N LYS A 208 -20.43 8.20 -1.00
CA LYS A 208 -19.06 8.31 -0.46
C LYS A 208 -18.25 9.32 -1.25
N ARG A 209 -17.92 10.45 -0.60
CA ARG A 209 -16.97 11.44 -1.12
C ARG A 209 -15.55 11.11 -0.65
N PHE A 210 -14.56 11.34 -1.50
CA PHE A 210 -13.15 11.18 -1.18
C PHE A 210 -12.49 12.55 -1.14
N TYR A 211 -11.91 12.89 0.01
CA TYR A 211 -11.17 14.14 0.18
C TYR A 211 -9.81 14.04 -0.50
N LEU A 212 -9.60 14.87 -1.52
CA LEU A 212 -8.34 15.00 -2.24
C LEU A 212 -7.50 16.17 -1.71
N GLY A 213 -8.13 17.16 -1.07
CA GLY A 213 -7.47 18.36 -0.56
C GLY A 213 -7.33 19.45 -1.60
N ARG A 214 -6.20 20.16 -1.60
CA ARG A 214 -5.95 21.29 -2.51
C ARG A 214 -5.23 20.81 -3.76
N ILE A 215 -5.60 21.34 -4.92
CA ILE A 215 -4.99 20.99 -6.20
C ILE A 215 -4.80 22.22 -7.09
N LYS A 216 -3.64 22.31 -7.73
CA LYS A 216 -3.34 23.35 -8.72
C LYS A 216 -4.28 23.24 -9.93
N GLN A 217 -4.75 24.38 -10.46
CA GLN A 217 -5.73 24.44 -11.55
C GLN A 217 -5.28 23.66 -12.79
N ASN A 218 -4.02 23.83 -13.23
CA ASN A 218 -3.47 23.11 -14.38
C ASN A 218 -3.10 21.64 -14.06
N GLY A 219 -3.29 21.19 -12.83
CA GLY A 219 -2.94 19.84 -12.37
C GLY A 219 -4.07 18.82 -12.38
N PHE A 220 -5.32 19.22 -12.64
CA PHE A 220 -6.49 18.36 -12.39
C PHE A 220 -7.03 17.67 -13.66
N TYR A 221 -6.63 16.41 -13.86
CA TYR A 221 -6.98 15.59 -15.02
C TYR A 221 -7.85 14.40 -14.62
N VAL A 222 -9.14 14.67 -14.37
CA VAL A 222 -10.09 13.66 -13.88
C VAL A 222 -11.35 13.62 -14.76
N PRO A 223 -11.81 12.44 -15.21
CA PRO A 223 -13.10 12.30 -15.89
C PRO A 223 -14.28 12.84 -15.05
N GLU A 224 -15.28 13.45 -15.72
CA GLU A 224 -16.44 14.10 -15.07
C GLU A 224 -17.22 13.21 -14.10
N GLU A 225 -17.30 11.91 -14.41
CA GLU A 225 -17.96 10.92 -13.54
C GLU A 225 -17.35 10.84 -12.14
N TYR A 226 -16.03 11.03 -12.02
CA TYR A 226 -15.34 10.99 -10.73
C TYR A 226 -15.26 12.36 -10.06
N LYS A 227 -15.41 13.47 -10.80
CA LYS A 227 -15.41 14.81 -10.20
C LYS A 227 -16.51 14.96 -9.14
N LYS A 228 -17.65 14.29 -9.33
CA LYS A 228 -18.81 14.32 -8.42
C LYS A 228 -18.57 13.61 -7.07
N ILE A 229 -17.61 12.70 -7.01
CA ILE A 229 -17.30 11.92 -5.81
C ILE A 229 -16.03 12.42 -5.10
N LEU A 230 -15.37 13.45 -5.63
CA LEU A 230 -14.16 14.04 -5.05
C LEU A 230 -14.50 15.34 -4.33
N GLU A 231 -13.90 15.52 -3.17
CA GLU A 231 -13.91 16.78 -2.44
C GLU A 231 -12.52 17.42 -2.54
N TYR A 232 -12.45 18.56 -3.23
CA TYR A 232 -11.18 19.25 -3.52
C TYR A 232 -11.39 20.76 -3.59
N THR A 233 -10.30 21.50 -3.38
CA THR A 233 -10.23 22.95 -3.59
C THR A 233 -9.20 23.23 -4.66
N VAL A 234 -9.60 23.94 -5.72
CA VAL A 234 -8.67 24.39 -6.75
C VAL A 234 -7.93 25.62 -6.25
N VAL A 235 -6.61 25.65 -6.42
CA VAL A 235 -5.75 26.80 -6.13
C VAL A 235 -5.04 27.24 -7.40
N ASP A 236 -4.74 28.54 -7.48
CA ASP A 236 -4.04 29.12 -8.62
C ASP A 236 -2.61 28.56 -8.75
N ASP A 237 -2.11 28.56 -9.98
CA ASP A 237 -0.72 28.21 -10.28
C ASP A 237 0.19 29.39 -9.91
N GLU A 238 0.53 29.53 -8.62
CA GLU A 238 1.71 30.31 -8.20
C GLU A 238 3.00 29.75 -8.83
#